data_AF-A0A5J5T4V1-F1
#
_entry.id   AF-A0A5J5T4V1-F1
#
_cell.length_a   1.000
_cell.length_b   1.000
_cell.length_c   1.000
_cell.angle_alpha   90.00
_cell.angle_beta   90.00
_cell.angle_gamma   90.00
#
_symmetry.space_group_name_H-M   'P 1'
#
loop_
_entity.id
_entity.type
_entity.pdbx_description
1 polymer ?
#
loop_
_entity_poly.entity_id
_entity_poly.type
_entity_poly.pdbx_seq_one_letter_code
_entity_poly.pdbx_strand_id
1 'polypeptide(L)'
;MAVSIQAKGTTVWDWVLEYTKSAQEKNSDPLLWAVQLGSSLNSAGVSLPSIDLAHLLVSYICWDNHVPIAWKFLEKALTVKFVPPMLVLALLSSRSTSLIIYIYVYIRTG
;
A
#
# COMPACT_ATOMS: atom_id res chain seq x y z
N MET A 1 5.84 12.78 -30.18
CA MET A 1 5.03 12.88 -28.95
C MET A 1 5.89 12.37 -27.80
N ALA A 2 6.15 13.22 -26.83
CA ALA A 2 6.96 12.88 -25.66
C ALA A 2 6.15 11.99 -24.72
N VAL A 3 6.64 10.78 -24.44
CA VAL A 3 6.29 10.06 -23.22
C VAL A 3 7.53 10.13 -22.36
N SER A 4 7.47 11.03 -21.38
CA SER A 4 8.46 11.24 -20.35
C SER A 4 8.68 9.92 -19.62
N ILE A 5 9.76 9.21 -19.96
CA ILE A 5 10.30 8.15 -19.13
C ILE A 5 10.92 8.89 -17.94
N GLN A 6 10.09 9.16 -16.93
CA GLN A 6 10.60 9.52 -15.62
C GLN A 6 11.42 8.33 -15.17
N ALA A 7 12.74 8.48 -15.24
CA ALA A 7 13.69 7.68 -14.50
C ALA A 7 13.27 7.77 -13.03
N LYS A 8 12.41 6.84 -12.62
CA LYS A 8 11.93 6.71 -11.25
C LYS A 8 13.13 6.24 -10.47
N GLY A 9 13.86 7.18 -9.88
CA GLY A 9 14.92 6.86 -8.92
C GLY A 9 14.37 5.79 -7.99
N THR A 10 15.19 4.78 -7.70
CA THR A 10 14.86 3.68 -6.79
C THR A 10 14.53 4.26 -5.41
N THR A 11 13.29 4.73 -5.26
CA THR A 11 12.77 5.27 -4.01
C THR A 11 12.71 4.12 -3.02
N VAL A 12 12.98 4.37 -1.73
CA VAL A 12 12.84 3.39 -0.63
C VAL A 12 11.52 2.61 -0.72
N TRP A 13 10.48 3.27 -1.22
CA TRP A 13 9.15 2.74 -1.50
C TRP A 13 9.05 1.63 -2.56
N ASP A 14 9.91 1.67 -3.58
CA ASP A 14 9.96 0.65 -4.63
C ASP A 14 10.53 -0.66 -4.06
N TRP A 15 11.60 -0.54 -3.26
CA TRP A 15 12.14 -1.65 -2.48
C TRP A 15 11.13 -2.20 -1.46
N VAL A 16 10.38 -1.33 -0.76
CA VAL A 16 9.28 -1.76 0.13
C VAL A 16 8.27 -2.61 -0.63
N LEU A 17 7.92 -2.21 -1.85
CA LEU A 17 6.98 -2.93 -2.70
C LEU A 17 7.51 -4.32 -3.07
N GLU A 18 8.74 -4.38 -3.61
CA GLU A 18 9.37 -5.65 -3.99
C GLU A 18 9.58 -6.58 -2.80
N TYR A 19 9.96 -6.03 -1.65
CA TYR A 19 10.11 -6.77 -0.40
C TYR A 19 8.77 -7.32 0.08
N THR A 20 7.69 -6.54 -0.01
CA THR A 20 6.33 -6.98 0.34
C THR A 20 5.83 -8.07 -0.61
N LYS A 21 6.05 -7.91 -1.91
CA LYS A 21 5.70 -8.91 -2.92
C LYS A 21 6.45 -10.23 -2.69
N SER A 22 7.76 -10.16 -2.46
CA SER A 22 8.60 -11.32 -2.16
C SER A 22 8.16 -12.03 -0.88
N ALA A 23 7.79 -11.27 0.16
CA ALA A 23 7.28 -11.83 1.41
C ALA A 23 5.91 -12.52 1.23
N GLN A 24 5.06 -11.99 0.34
CA GLN A 24 3.79 -12.62 0.00
C GLN A 24 3.98 -13.93 -0.77
N GLU A 25 4.84 -13.96 -1.79
CA GLU A 25 5.13 -15.17 -2.58
C GLU A 25 5.74 -16.27 -1.69
N LYS A 26 6.60 -15.89 -0.76
CA LYS A 26 7.25 -16.81 0.19
C LYS A 26 6.39 -17.17 1.40
N ASN A 27 5.15 -16.65 1.50
CA ASN A 27 4.29 -16.80 2.66
C ASN A 27 4.99 -16.47 3.99
N SER A 28 5.88 -15.48 3.97
CA SER A 28 6.71 -15.13 5.13
C SER A 28 5.87 -14.56 6.26
N ASP A 29 6.32 -14.78 7.50
CA ASP A 29 5.62 -14.29 8.68
C ASP A 29 5.32 -12.79 8.59
N PRO A 30 4.03 -12.38 8.61
CA PRO A 30 3.63 -10.98 8.44
C PRO A 30 4.21 -10.05 9.50
N LEU A 31 4.51 -10.62 10.68
CA LEU A 31 5.11 -9.90 11.80
C LEU A 31 6.61 -9.68 11.57
N LEU A 32 7.30 -10.67 11.00
CA LEU A 32 8.72 -10.55 10.66
C LEU A 32 8.94 -9.53 9.53
N TRP A 33 8.09 -9.57 8.49
CA TRP A 33 8.07 -8.56 7.44
C TRP A 33 7.88 -7.16 8.01
N ALA A 34 6.90 -6.98 8.90
CA ALA A 34 6.62 -5.66 9.48
C ALA A 34 7.81 -5.13 10.26
N VAL A 35 8.44 -5.96 11.11
CA VAL A 35 9.63 -5.57 11.89
C VAL A 35 10.81 -5.23 10.99
N GLN A 36 11.11 -6.06 9.97
CA GLN A 36 12.21 -5.80 9.05
C GLN A 36 11.98 -4.54 8.21
N LEU A 37 10.74 -4.34 7.75
CA LEU A 37 10.36 -3.14 7.00
C LEU A 37 10.55 -1.88 7.86
N GLY A 38 10.19 -1.93 9.14
CA GLY A 38 10.35 -0.80 10.07
C GLY A 38 11.76 -0.48 10.40
N SER A 39 12.55 -1.51 10.71
CA SER A 39 13.97 -1.33 10.93
C SER A 39 14.64 -0.71 9.71
N SER A 40 14.24 -1.13 8.50
CA SER A 40 14.78 -0.58 7.24
C SER A 40 14.32 0.86 6.99
N LEU A 41 13.03 1.16 7.20
CA LEU A 41 12.47 2.51 7.06
C LEU A 41 13.03 3.48 8.11
N ASN A 42 13.16 3.03 9.35
CA ASN A 42 13.76 3.80 10.43
C ASN A 42 15.25 4.06 10.17
N SER A 43 15.98 3.06 9.64
CA SER A 43 17.38 3.25 9.21
C SER A 43 17.51 4.20 8.01
N ALA A 44 16.49 4.23 7.14
CA ALA A 44 16.39 5.19 6.04
C ALA A 44 15.93 6.59 6.48
N GLY A 45 15.70 6.82 7.78
CA GLY A 45 15.26 8.10 8.33
C GLY A 45 13.81 8.46 8.02
N VAL A 46 12.99 7.48 7.63
CA VAL A 46 11.56 7.69 7.38
C VAL A 46 10.82 7.79 8.71
N SER A 47 10.19 8.94 8.94
CA SER A 47 9.34 9.14 10.11
C SER A 47 8.07 8.30 9.97
N LEU A 48 7.89 7.36 10.89
CA LEU A 48 6.69 6.55 11.02
C LEU A 48 5.76 7.19 12.06
N PRO A 49 4.43 7.25 11.83
CA PRO A 49 3.68 6.66 10.72
C PRO A 49 3.80 7.45 9.41
N SER A 50 3.99 6.74 8.29
CA SER A 50 4.14 7.36 6.97
C SER A 50 2.87 7.22 6.12
N ILE A 51 2.39 8.34 5.60
CA ILE A 51 1.22 8.42 4.73
C ILE A 51 1.52 7.72 3.40
N ASP A 52 2.70 7.95 2.81
CA ASP A 52 3.11 7.32 1.56
C ASP A 52 3.05 5.79 1.63
N LEU A 53 3.54 5.20 2.73
CA LEU A 53 3.44 3.76 2.95
C LEU A 53 1.98 3.25 2.94
N ALA A 54 1.07 4.02 3.54
CA ALA A 54 -0.35 3.70 3.55
C ALA A 54 -0.95 3.64 2.15
N HIS A 55 -0.69 4.70 1.39
CA HIS A 55 -1.17 4.83 0.01
C HIS A 55 -0.62 3.71 -0.86
N LEU A 56 0.64 3.34 -0.65
CA LEU A 56 1.32 2.29 -1.39
C LEU A 56 0.76 0.90 -1.09
N LEU A 57 0.66 0.53 0.19
CA LEU A 57 0.06 -0.74 0.59
C LEU A 57 -1.39 -0.85 0.12
N VAL A 58 -2.22 0.18 0.36
CA VAL A 58 -3.63 0.14 -0.02
C VAL A 58 -3.78 0.10 -1.55
N SER A 59 -2.99 0.86 -2.31
CA SER A 59 -3.04 0.80 -3.77
C SER A 59 -2.60 -0.57 -4.29
N TYR A 60 -1.57 -1.16 -3.68
CA TYR A 60 -1.08 -2.49 -4.06
C TYR A 60 -2.09 -3.60 -3.74
N ILE A 61 -2.67 -3.59 -2.55
CA ILE A 61 -3.73 -4.56 -2.16
C ILE A 61 -4.97 -4.40 -3.05
N CYS A 62 -5.33 -3.16 -3.40
CA CYS A 62 -6.51 -2.86 -4.22
C CYS A 62 -6.34 -3.23 -5.70
N TRP A 63 -5.13 -3.14 -6.25
CA TRP A 63 -4.90 -3.31 -7.70
C TRP A 63 -4.33 -4.68 -8.06
N ASP A 64 -3.38 -5.18 -7.27
CA ASP A 64 -2.52 -6.30 -7.69
C ASP A 64 -2.87 -7.60 -6.95
N ASN A 65 -3.31 -7.50 -5.69
CA ASN A 65 -3.36 -8.67 -4.82
C ASN A 65 -4.64 -8.72 -3.98
N HIS A 66 -5.74 -9.17 -4.59
CA HIS A 66 -7.04 -9.41 -3.92
C HIS A 66 -7.04 -10.66 -3.02
N VAL A 67 -5.87 -11.06 -2.53
CA VAL A 67 -5.62 -12.33 -1.84
C VAL A 67 -5.61 -12.06 -0.33
N PRO A 68 -6.25 -12.92 0.49
CA PRO A 68 -6.36 -12.72 1.94
C PRO A 68 -5.01 -12.56 2.65
N ILE A 69 -3.91 -12.99 2.04
CA ILE A 69 -2.58 -12.81 2.57
C ILE A 69 -2.16 -11.34 2.61
N ALA A 70 -2.55 -10.53 1.62
CA ALA A 70 -2.20 -9.12 1.56
C ALA A 70 -2.87 -8.32 2.68
N TRP A 71 -4.10 -8.69 3.05
CA TRP A 71 -4.79 -8.13 4.20
C TRP A 71 -4.10 -8.46 5.52
N LYS A 72 -3.56 -9.68 5.69
CA LYS A 72 -2.80 -10.04 6.90
C LYS A 72 -1.57 -9.15 7.09
N PHE A 73 -0.87 -8.80 6.00
CA PHE A 73 0.25 -7.87 6.06
C PHE A 73 -0.19 -6.46 6.47
N LEU A 74 -1.33 -5.99 5.94
CA LEU A 74 -1.88 -4.69 6.33
C LEU A 74 -2.32 -4.66 7.80
N GLU A 75 -3.03 -5.70 8.27
CA GLU A 75 -3.42 -5.82 9.68
C GLU A 75 -2.20 -5.75 10.60
N LYS A 76 -1.10 -6.42 10.22
CA LYS A 76 0.15 -6.31 10.97
C LYS A 76 0.76 -4.92 10.88
N ALA A 77 0.78 -4.29 9.71
CA ALA A 77 1.25 -2.91 9.55
C ALA A 77 0.46 -1.91 10.42
N LEU A 78 -0.86 -2.10 10.58
CA LEU A 78 -1.69 -1.35 11.52
C LEU A 78 -1.31 -1.65 12.97
N THR A 79 -1.12 -2.93 13.31
CA THR A 79 -0.74 -3.37 14.67
C THR A 79 0.58 -2.74 15.10
N VAL A 80 1.56 -2.67 14.20
CA VAL A 80 2.87 -2.05 14.45
C VAL A 80 2.85 -0.52 14.29
N LYS A 81 1.68 0.09 14.06
CA LYS A 81 1.48 1.55 13.91
C LYS A 81 2.32 2.20 12.80
N PHE A 82 2.66 1.44 11.76
CA PHE A 82 3.36 2.02 10.60
C PHE A 82 2.48 2.97 9.81
N VAL A 83 1.17 2.71 9.89
CA VAL A 83 0.16 3.30 9.05
C VAL A 83 -0.98 3.78 9.93
N PRO A 84 -1.52 5.00 9.72
CA PRO A 84 -2.67 5.44 10.47
C PRO A 84 -3.91 4.59 10.11
N PRO A 85 -4.58 3.94 11.08
CA PRO A 85 -5.71 3.07 10.78
C PRO A 85 -6.87 3.82 10.13
N MET A 86 -7.11 5.07 10.54
CA MET A 86 -8.12 5.94 9.92
C MET A 86 -7.79 6.27 8.46
N LEU A 87 -6.51 6.46 8.12
CA LEU A 87 -6.09 6.72 6.74
C LEU A 87 -6.31 5.49 5.87
N VAL A 88 -5.95 4.30 6.37
CA VAL A 88 -6.18 3.05 5.66
C VAL A 88 -7.68 2.83 5.37
N LEU A 89 -8.52 3.03 6.39
CA LEU A 89 -9.97 2.96 6.23
C LEU A 89 -10.50 4.00 5.23
N ALA A 90 -10.00 5.24 5.30
CA ALA A 90 -10.37 6.29 4.36
C ALA A 90 -9.95 5.96 2.92
N LEU A 91 -8.77 5.37 2.71
CA LEU A 91 -8.26 4.98 1.39
C LEU A 91 -9.04 3.80 0.80
N LEU A 92 -9.32 2.78 1.61
CA LEU A 92 -10.20 1.67 1.25
C LEU A 92 -11.61 2.17 0.90
N SER A 93 -12.19 3.01 1.76
CA SER A 93 -13.52 3.56 1.56
C SER A 93 -13.58 4.42 0.30
N SER A 94 -12.61 5.33 0.10
CA SER A 94 -12.54 6.20 -1.06
C SER A 94 -12.49 5.42 -2.37
N ARG A 95 -11.83 4.26 -2.41
CA ARG A 95 -11.77 3.41 -3.60
C ARG A 95 -13.12 2.76 -3.90
N SER A 96 -13.85 2.32 -2.87
CA SER A 96 -15.21 1.78 -3.01
C SER A 96 -16.23 2.86 -3.40
N THR A 97 -16.18 4.03 -2.77
CA THR A 97 -17.11 5.12 -3.05
C THR A 97 -16.84 5.75 -4.42
N SER A 98 -15.57 5.85 -4.84
CA SER A 98 -15.23 6.33 -6.18
C SER A 98 -15.84 5.44 -7.26
N LEU A 99 -15.86 4.12 -7.08
CA LEU A 99 -16.53 3.20 -8.01
C LEU A 99 -18.06 3.41 -8.05
N ILE A 100 -18.68 3.65 -6.89
CA ILE A 100 -20.13 3.92 -6.79
C ILE A 100 -20.48 5.27 -7.43
N ILE A 101 -19.69 6.32 -7.17
CA ILE A 101 -19.91 7.66 -7.76
C ILE A 101 -19.63 7.61 -9.27
N TYR A 102 -18.59 6.92 -9.72
CA TYR A 102 -18.27 6.78 -11.14
C TYR A 102 -19.36 6.01 -11.89
N ILE A 103 -19.88 4.92 -11.31
CA ILE A 103 -21.03 4.18 -11.87
C ILE A 103 -22.28 5.07 -11.85
N TYR A 104 -22.54 5.83 -10.78
CA TYR A 104 -23.70 6.71 -10.67
C TYR A 104 -23.66 7.85 -11.69
N VAL A 105 -22.50 8.46 -11.90
CA VAL A 105 -22.28 9.49 -12.92
C VAL A 105 -22.37 8.88 -14.33
N TYR A 106 -21.81 7.70 -14.56
CA TYR A 106 -21.88 7.01 -15.84
C TYR A 106 -23.32 6.62 -16.22
N ILE A 107 -24.11 6.11 -15.26
CA ILE A 107 -25.53 5.78 -15.46
C ILE A 107 -26.40 7.03 -15.65
N ARG A 108 -26.03 8.17 -15.06
CA ARG A 108 -26.81 9.41 -15.16
C ARG A 108 -26.48 10.24 -16.40
N THR A 109 -25.37 9.95 -17.09
CA THR A 109 -24.88 10.71 -18.24
C THR A 109 -24.92 9.90 -19.56
N GLY A 110 -25.51 8.70 -19.55
CA GLY A 110 -25.83 7.90 -20.74
C GLY A 110 -27.33 7.72 -20.88
#